data_AF-A0A817S8N6-F1
#
_entry.id   AF-A0A817S8N6-F1
#
_cell.length_a   1.000
_cell.length_b   1.000
_cell.length_c   1.000
_cell.angle_alpha   90.00
_cell.angle_beta   90.00
_cell.angle_gamma   90.00
#
_symmetry.space_group_name_H-M   'P 1'
#
loop_
_entity.id
_entity.type
_entity.pdbx_description
1 polymer ?
#
loop_
_entity_poly.entity_id
_entity_poly.type
_entity_poly.pdbx_seq_one_letter_code
_entity_poly.pdbx_strand_id
1 'polypeptide(L)'
;MQSLILANTLVLPSDIFLLKNDSFYSYVKEAVGEVPASYLKFLGINSVDCLLRVDDIFSFVSIDSPEFNDLKSKLAFQLNNGAFVVRPGFKHILNNFIQILRDKQKNNSSRNHDEQQKEEIFNIVQKHSLLRSLVYFYQVNNINDFSTSFLCCLIENTIDNLMKSKNHYHYKKPIIDFSISLYILGGRTTYEFVRNNLICALPNCDGKYLRSMKLLLGFFATLPNINLTSDDKCFQIDIPDEWSWYFLRRRQLLLFLQDATHLATKWRNRLLSDIADLTIGNKKANMIHLENIVKTYNNKFDHGLVMSDFDPSDRQNYRSCEKISSNEALAILESNHDAYATFLHIKLLRYIIDAFINKSTLIRDRLYFAWTIVFVCRLWKAWLNLEFKSLSQKSKDNYFITKPAYYSIEINAHVLLYLVLLVHEGSLPPESLQIPLFSNQSCESIFRSSRSLTGTQSTMVNFTVMGKFSEIIP
;
A
#
# COMPACT_ATOMS: atom_id res chain seq x y z
N MET A 1 -10.98 -50.43 -41.10
CA MET A 1 -11.22 -50.68 -39.66
C MET A 1 -9.93 -50.81 -38.84
N GLN A 2 -8.80 -51.25 -39.39
CA GLN A 2 -7.50 -51.27 -38.69
C GLN A 2 -6.84 -49.88 -38.49
N SER A 3 -7.26 -48.83 -39.19
CA SER A 3 -6.69 -47.48 -39.07
C SER A 3 -7.33 -46.59 -38.00
N LEU A 4 -8.44 -47.00 -37.37
CA LEU A 4 -9.14 -46.20 -36.34
C LEU A 4 -8.75 -46.58 -34.90
N ILE A 5 -7.94 -47.63 -34.70
CA ILE A 5 -7.54 -48.12 -33.37
C ILE A 5 -6.16 -47.57 -32.92
N LEU A 6 -5.35 -47.01 -33.84
CA LEU A 6 -3.99 -46.52 -33.54
C LEU A 6 -3.92 -45.14 -32.84
N ALA A 7 -5.02 -44.37 -32.80
CA ALA A 7 -4.95 -42.97 -32.36
C ALA A 7 -4.90 -42.76 -30.83
N ASN A 8 -5.19 -43.78 -30.01
CA ASN A 8 -5.21 -43.65 -28.54
C ASN A 8 -3.92 -44.15 -27.83
N THR A 9 -2.89 -44.55 -28.57
CA THR A 9 -1.62 -45.05 -28.01
C THR A 9 -0.40 -44.37 -28.62
N LEU A 10 -0.55 -43.14 -29.12
CA LEU A 10 0.56 -42.42 -29.73
C LEU A 10 1.55 -41.93 -28.67
N VAL A 11 2.61 -42.69 -28.42
CA VAL A 11 3.70 -42.27 -27.53
C VAL A 11 4.64 -41.35 -28.30
N LEU A 12 4.64 -40.06 -27.98
CA LEU A 12 5.56 -39.10 -28.57
C LEU A 12 6.98 -39.32 -28.03
N PRO A 13 8.03 -39.41 -28.87
CA PRO A 13 9.41 -39.54 -28.41
C PRO A 13 9.90 -38.24 -27.74
N SER A 14 10.85 -38.32 -26.81
CA SER A 14 11.31 -37.17 -26.00
C SER A 14 11.92 -36.04 -26.85
N ASP A 15 12.50 -36.40 -27.99
CA ASP A 15 13.16 -35.53 -28.96
C ASP A 15 12.25 -35.10 -30.12
N ILE A 16 10.94 -35.32 -30.03
CA ILE A 16 9.97 -34.99 -31.11
C ILE A 16 10.07 -33.54 -31.61
N PHE A 17 10.40 -32.58 -30.73
CA PHE A 17 10.57 -31.16 -31.07
C PHE A 17 11.90 -30.86 -31.78
N LEU A 18 12.84 -31.81 -31.81
CA LEU A 18 14.12 -31.69 -32.50
C LEU A 18 14.07 -32.25 -33.93
N LEU A 19 13.04 -33.03 -34.28
CA LEU A 19 12.90 -33.64 -35.60
C LEU A 19 12.64 -32.56 -36.68
N LYS A 20 13.36 -32.67 -37.80
CA LYS A 20 13.24 -31.77 -38.95
C LYS A 20 13.30 -32.51 -40.29
N ASN A 21 12.66 -31.94 -41.31
CA ASN A 21 12.67 -32.43 -42.70
C ASN A 21 12.27 -33.91 -42.77
N ASP A 22 13.05 -34.76 -43.44
CA ASP A 22 12.71 -36.17 -43.66
C ASP A 22 12.54 -36.98 -42.37
N SER A 23 13.26 -36.64 -41.30
CA SER A 23 13.07 -37.28 -39.99
C SER A 23 11.68 -36.97 -39.40
N PHE A 24 11.22 -35.72 -39.55
CA PHE A 24 9.87 -35.31 -39.15
C PHE A 24 8.80 -35.99 -40.01
N TYR A 25 8.96 -35.99 -41.34
CA TYR A 25 8.00 -36.63 -42.24
C TYR A 25 7.91 -38.14 -42.03
N SER A 26 9.04 -38.80 -41.77
CA SER A 26 9.08 -40.25 -41.48
C SER A 26 8.32 -40.56 -40.20
N TYR A 27 8.49 -39.74 -39.17
CA TYR A 27 7.74 -39.88 -37.92
C TYR A 27 6.24 -39.65 -38.12
N VAL A 28 5.85 -38.59 -38.84
CA VAL A 28 4.42 -38.33 -39.15
C VAL A 28 3.83 -39.50 -39.94
N LYS A 29 4.57 -40.05 -40.90
CA LYS A 29 4.15 -41.21 -41.70
C LYS A 29 3.86 -42.42 -40.84
N GLU A 30 4.73 -42.72 -39.88
CA GLU A 30 4.56 -43.82 -38.93
C GLU A 30 3.42 -43.55 -37.95
N ALA A 31 3.31 -42.32 -37.44
CA ALA A 31 2.37 -41.92 -36.40
C ALA A 31 0.93 -41.81 -36.89
N VAL A 32 0.71 -41.17 -38.05
CA VAL A 32 -0.62 -40.81 -38.54
C VAL A 32 -0.90 -41.25 -39.97
N GLY A 33 0.08 -41.83 -40.65
CA GLY A 33 -0.04 -42.42 -41.98
C GLY A 33 0.60 -41.61 -43.10
N GLU A 34 0.71 -42.23 -44.28
CA GLU A 34 1.40 -41.66 -45.45
C GLU A 34 0.75 -40.39 -46.00
N VAL A 35 -0.58 -40.36 -45.98
CA VAL A 35 -1.35 -39.26 -46.58
C VAL A 35 -1.15 -37.94 -45.78
N PRO A 36 -1.23 -37.93 -44.43
CA PRO A 36 -0.85 -36.74 -43.66
C PRO A 36 0.61 -36.32 -43.84
N ALA A 37 1.55 -37.27 -43.88
CA ALA A 37 2.97 -36.96 -44.06
C ALA A 37 3.23 -36.29 -45.42
N SER A 38 2.63 -36.81 -46.48
CA SER A 38 2.72 -36.25 -47.83
C SER A 38 2.08 -34.87 -47.91
N TYR A 39 0.98 -34.64 -47.18
CA TYR A 39 0.33 -33.35 -47.07
C TYR A 39 1.18 -32.29 -46.36
N LEU A 40 1.75 -32.62 -45.20
CA LEU A 40 2.66 -31.70 -44.52
C LEU A 40 3.90 -31.40 -45.36
N LYS A 41 4.42 -32.41 -46.07
CA LYS A 41 5.55 -32.25 -46.98
C LYS A 41 5.23 -31.32 -48.15
N PHE A 42 4.05 -31.44 -48.74
CA PHE A 42 3.57 -30.54 -49.79
C PHE A 42 3.45 -29.08 -49.29
N LEU A 43 2.96 -28.89 -48.06
CA LEU A 43 2.84 -27.56 -47.44
C LEU A 43 4.19 -26.97 -46.96
N GLY A 44 5.30 -27.71 -47.07
CA GLY A 44 6.59 -27.28 -46.56
C GLY A 44 6.68 -27.25 -45.03
N ILE A 45 5.74 -27.88 -44.33
CA ILE A 45 5.72 -27.95 -42.87
C ILE A 45 6.69 -29.06 -42.44
N ASN A 46 7.93 -28.68 -42.15
CA ASN A 46 9.03 -29.61 -41.96
C ASN A 46 9.46 -29.84 -40.51
N SER A 47 8.70 -29.33 -39.52
CA SER A 47 8.97 -29.52 -38.10
C SER A 47 7.71 -29.34 -37.26
N VAL A 48 7.76 -29.80 -36.00
CA VAL A 48 6.68 -29.60 -35.02
C VAL A 48 6.43 -28.12 -34.76
N ASP A 49 7.48 -27.30 -34.64
CA ASP A 49 7.36 -25.86 -34.40
C ASP A 49 6.63 -25.15 -35.56
N CYS A 50 6.95 -25.52 -36.80
CA CYS A 50 6.24 -25.02 -37.97
C CYS A 50 4.77 -25.43 -37.93
N LEU A 51 4.49 -26.71 -37.65
CA LEU A 51 3.13 -27.26 -37.61
C LEU A 51 2.26 -26.56 -36.57
N LEU A 52 2.79 -26.32 -35.36
CA LEU A 52 2.03 -25.72 -34.25
C LEU A 52 1.72 -24.23 -34.45
N ARG A 53 2.42 -23.55 -35.36
CA ARG A 53 2.20 -22.12 -35.69
C ARG A 53 1.19 -21.88 -36.82
N VAL A 54 0.74 -22.93 -37.50
CA VAL A 54 -0.26 -22.81 -38.57
C VAL A 54 -1.67 -22.81 -37.96
N ASP A 55 -2.42 -21.74 -38.19
CA ASP A 55 -3.76 -21.56 -37.60
C ASP A 55 -4.80 -22.51 -38.20
N ASP A 56 -4.85 -22.62 -39.53
CA ASP A 56 -5.70 -23.56 -40.25
C ASP A 56 -4.92 -24.27 -41.36
N ILE A 57 -4.52 -25.51 -41.06
CA ILE A 57 -3.75 -26.32 -41.99
C ILE A 57 -4.56 -26.78 -43.19
N PHE A 58 -5.90 -26.76 -43.13
CA PHE A 58 -6.77 -27.26 -44.19
C PHE A 58 -7.17 -26.18 -45.21
N SER A 59 -6.86 -24.91 -44.92
CA SER A 59 -7.17 -23.77 -45.80
C SER A 59 -6.50 -23.90 -47.18
N PHE A 60 -5.41 -24.65 -47.29
CA PHE A 60 -4.66 -24.90 -48.52
C PHE A 60 -5.30 -25.94 -49.45
N VAL A 61 -6.35 -26.64 -49.02
CA VAL A 61 -7.00 -27.68 -49.84
C VAL A 61 -7.68 -27.11 -51.09
N SER A 62 -8.03 -25.82 -51.07
CA SER A 62 -8.64 -25.12 -52.21
C SER A 62 -7.64 -24.64 -53.26
N ILE A 63 -6.32 -24.80 -53.06
CA ILE A 63 -5.30 -24.34 -54.02
C ILE A 63 -5.38 -25.15 -55.31
N ASP A 64 -5.57 -24.49 -56.45
CA ASP A 64 -5.54 -25.15 -57.76
C ASP A 64 -4.09 -25.36 -58.24
N SER A 65 -3.60 -26.59 -58.14
CA SER A 65 -2.24 -26.98 -58.55
C SER A 65 -2.27 -28.41 -59.08
N PRO A 66 -1.72 -28.66 -60.29
CA PRO A 66 -1.67 -30.00 -60.87
C PRO A 66 -0.84 -30.96 -60.01
N GLU A 67 0.20 -30.47 -59.33
CA GLU A 67 1.05 -31.24 -58.40
C GLU A 67 0.27 -31.71 -57.16
N PHE A 68 -0.79 -31.00 -56.79
CA PHE A 68 -1.61 -31.29 -55.60
C PHE A 68 -2.84 -32.13 -55.91
N ASN A 69 -3.23 -32.30 -57.18
CA ASN A 69 -4.49 -32.95 -57.55
C ASN A 69 -4.56 -34.44 -57.16
N ASP A 70 -3.46 -35.18 -57.29
CA ASP A 70 -3.40 -36.58 -56.81
C ASP A 70 -3.65 -36.63 -55.29
N LEU A 71 -3.03 -35.72 -54.54
CA LEU A 71 -3.16 -35.68 -53.10
C LEU A 71 -4.56 -35.20 -52.65
N LYS A 72 -5.16 -34.23 -53.36
CA LYS A 72 -6.55 -33.80 -53.11
C LYS A 72 -7.54 -34.96 -53.22
N SER A 73 -7.37 -35.85 -54.20
CA SER A 73 -8.27 -37.00 -54.38
C SER A 73 -8.28 -37.93 -53.15
N LYS A 74 -7.15 -37.99 -52.43
CA LYS A 74 -6.96 -38.79 -51.20
C LYS A 74 -7.46 -38.04 -49.96
N LEU A 75 -7.33 -36.71 -49.94
CA LEU A 75 -7.63 -35.85 -48.79
C LEU A 75 -9.09 -35.38 -48.70
N ALA A 76 -9.75 -35.17 -49.84
CA ALA A 76 -11.02 -34.46 -49.93
C ALA A 76 -12.03 -35.19 -50.83
N PHE A 77 -13.30 -34.81 -50.70
CA PHE A 77 -14.35 -35.10 -51.66
C PHE A 77 -14.50 -33.90 -52.60
N GLN A 78 -14.56 -34.15 -53.91
CA GLN A 78 -14.96 -33.13 -54.88
C GLN A 78 -16.49 -33.10 -54.95
N LEU A 79 -17.06 -31.92 -54.72
CA LEU A 79 -18.49 -31.67 -54.84
C LEU A 79 -18.86 -31.38 -56.30
N ASN A 80 -20.14 -31.52 -56.63
CA ASN A 80 -20.66 -31.27 -57.99
C ASN A 80 -20.42 -29.83 -58.50
N ASN A 81 -20.24 -28.88 -57.59
CA ASN A 81 -19.92 -27.48 -57.91
C ASN A 81 -18.40 -27.23 -58.09
N GLY A 82 -17.58 -28.28 -58.09
CA GLY A 82 -16.12 -28.20 -58.20
C GLY A 82 -15.39 -27.90 -56.89
N ALA A 83 -16.08 -27.61 -55.79
CA ALA A 83 -15.44 -27.34 -54.50
C ALA A 83 -14.93 -28.64 -53.85
N PHE A 84 -13.87 -28.52 -53.04
CA PHE A 84 -13.30 -29.65 -52.29
C PHE A 84 -13.65 -29.55 -50.81
N VAL A 85 -14.10 -30.67 -50.22
CA VAL A 85 -14.35 -30.79 -48.78
C VAL A 85 -13.44 -31.86 -48.19
N VAL A 86 -12.62 -31.49 -47.20
CA VAL A 86 -11.70 -32.42 -46.53
C VAL A 86 -12.47 -33.57 -45.90
N ARG A 87 -12.01 -34.80 -46.13
CA ARG A 87 -12.60 -36.00 -45.54
C ARG A 87 -12.56 -35.88 -44.00
N PRO A 88 -13.69 -36.01 -43.29
CA PRO A 88 -13.75 -35.80 -41.84
C PRO A 88 -12.75 -36.66 -41.05
N GLY A 89 -12.53 -37.91 -41.48
CA GLY A 89 -11.54 -38.80 -40.85
C GLY A 89 -10.10 -38.28 -40.94
N PHE A 90 -9.72 -37.71 -42.08
CA PHE A 90 -8.40 -37.09 -42.24
C PHE A 90 -8.25 -35.87 -41.34
N LYS A 91 -9.27 -35.00 -41.33
CA LYS A 91 -9.32 -33.80 -40.48
C LYS A 91 -9.16 -34.17 -38.99
N HIS A 92 -9.86 -35.23 -38.56
CA HIS A 92 -9.81 -35.69 -37.18
C HIS A 92 -8.42 -36.23 -36.80
N ILE A 93 -7.80 -37.06 -37.63
CA ILE A 93 -6.47 -37.64 -37.37
C ILE A 93 -5.41 -36.56 -37.17
N LEU A 94 -5.35 -35.59 -38.10
CA LEU A 94 -4.32 -34.55 -38.04
C LEU A 94 -4.54 -33.56 -36.89
N ASN A 95 -5.81 -33.21 -36.62
CA ASN A 95 -6.14 -32.38 -35.45
C ASN A 95 -5.76 -33.06 -34.13
N ASN A 96 -6.01 -34.36 -33.99
CA ASN A 96 -5.65 -35.11 -32.79
C ASN A 96 -4.12 -35.11 -32.59
N PHE A 97 -3.35 -35.33 -33.67
CA PHE A 97 -1.89 -35.26 -33.62
C PHE A 97 -1.36 -33.90 -33.19
N ILE A 98 -1.91 -32.81 -33.75
CA ILE A 98 -1.56 -31.44 -33.35
C ILE A 98 -1.87 -31.20 -31.87
N GLN A 99 -3.01 -31.71 -31.38
CA GLN A 99 -3.41 -31.55 -29.99
C GLN A 99 -2.43 -32.27 -29.03
N ILE A 100 -2.06 -33.51 -29.34
CA ILE A 100 -1.08 -34.29 -28.55
C ILE A 100 0.28 -33.57 -28.49
N LEU A 101 0.72 -32.95 -29.59
CA LEU A 101 1.95 -32.14 -29.61
C LEU A 101 1.84 -30.87 -28.72
N ARG A 102 0.70 -30.18 -28.75
CA ARG A 102 0.45 -29.00 -27.89
C ARG A 102 0.47 -29.35 -26.41
N ASP A 103 -0.12 -30.48 -26.04
CA ASP A 103 -0.17 -30.91 -24.64
C ASP A 103 1.22 -31.29 -24.13
N LYS A 104 2.06 -31.91 -24.97
CA LYS A 104 3.47 -32.16 -24.64
C LYS A 104 4.30 -30.89 -24.51
N GLN A 105 4.05 -29.88 -25.35
CA GLN A 105 4.74 -28.59 -25.26
C GLN A 105 4.46 -27.88 -23.93
N LYS A 106 3.19 -27.87 -23.49
CA LYS A 106 2.79 -27.28 -22.19
C LYS A 106 3.45 -27.96 -21.00
N ASN A 107 3.54 -29.30 -21.01
CA ASN A 107 4.16 -30.05 -19.93
C ASN A 107 5.67 -29.76 -19.81
N ASN A 108 6.39 -29.59 -20.93
CA ASN A 108 7.80 -29.23 -20.92
C ASN A 108 8.05 -27.79 -20.41
N SER A 109 7.14 -26.85 -20.66
CA SER A 109 7.26 -25.46 -20.16
C SER A 109 7.07 -25.33 -18.64
N SER A 110 6.28 -26.22 -18.02
CA SER A 110 5.99 -26.17 -16.57
C SER A 110 7.18 -26.53 -15.67
N ARG A 111 8.02 -27.49 -16.09
CA ARG A 111 9.15 -27.97 -15.27
C ARG A 111 10.30 -26.96 -15.16
N ASN A 112 10.56 -26.18 -16.20
CA ASN A 112 11.63 -25.18 -16.19
C ASN A 112 11.29 -23.95 -15.34
N HIS A 113 10.01 -23.64 -15.16
CA HIS A 113 9.56 -22.49 -14.37
C HIS A 113 9.73 -22.70 -12.85
N ASP A 114 9.48 -23.93 -12.37
CA ASP A 114 9.55 -24.25 -10.94
C ASP A 114 10.98 -24.24 -10.39
N GLU A 115 11.97 -24.66 -11.19
CA GLU A 115 13.38 -24.62 -10.78
C GLU A 115 13.92 -23.19 -10.72
N GLN A 116 13.57 -22.36 -11.71
CA GLN A 116 13.97 -20.95 -11.75
C GLN A 116 13.34 -20.15 -10.59
N GLN A 117 12.08 -20.42 -10.25
CA GLN A 117 11.39 -19.77 -9.14
C GLN A 117 12.01 -20.13 -7.77
N LYS A 118 12.45 -21.38 -7.59
CA LYS A 118 13.11 -21.81 -6.34
C LYS A 118 14.45 -21.13 -6.13
N GLU A 119 15.23 -20.97 -7.19
CA GLU A 119 16.52 -20.26 -7.13
C GLU A 119 16.33 -18.78 -6.80
N GLU A 120 15.30 -18.14 -7.38
CA GLU A 120 14.96 -16.75 -7.11
C GLU A 120 14.50 -16.53 -5.65
N ILE A 121 13.66 -17.42 -5.12
CA ILE A 121 13.24 -17.39 -3.70
C ILE A 121 14.46 -17.56 -2.78
N PHE A 122 15.35 -18.51 -3.08
CA PHE A 122 16.56 -18.73 -2.28
C PHE A 122 17.43 -17.47 -2.24
N ASN A 123 17.66 -16.84 -3.39
CA ASN A 123 18.45 -15.61 -3.49
C ASN A 123 17.82 -14.44 -2.68
N ILE A 124 16.48 -14.31 -2.71
CA ILE A 124 15.78 -13.30 -1.91
C ILE A 124 15.94 -13.54 -0.42
N VAL A 125 15.74 -14.78 0.05
CA VAL A 125 15.88 -15.10 1.48
C VAL A 125 17.30 -14.83 1.95
N GLN A 126 18.33 -15.16 1.15
CA GLN A 126 19.73 -14.90 1.51
C GLN A 126 20.06 -13.40 1.61
N LYS A 127 19.42 -12.56 0.80
CA LYS A 127 19.64 -11.10 0.78
C LYS A 127 19.09 -10.38 2.02
N HIS A 128 18.11 -10.97 2.71
CA HIS A 128 17.41 -10.33 3.83
C HIS A 128 17.68 -11.07 5.15
N SER A 129 18.64 -10.58 5.94
CA SER A 129 19.12 -11.24 7.17
C SER A 129 18.00 -11.62 8.16
N LEU A 130 17.05 -10.73 8.41
CA LEU A 130 15.93 -11.00 9.31
C LEU A 130 14.93 -12.01 8.76
N LEU A 131 14.65 -11.96 7.45
CA LEU A 131 13.81 -12.96 6.79
C LEU A 131 14.50 -14.34 6.83
N ARG A 132 15.82 -14.38 6.59
CA ARG A 132 16.63 -15.60 6.73
C ARG A 132 16.55 -16.16 8.15
N SER A 133 16.73 -15.32 9.17
CA SER A 133 16.59 -15.75 10.57
C SER A 133 15.19 -16.26 10.89
N LEU A 134 14.15 -15.62 10.37
CA LEU A 134 12.76 -16.03 10.55
C LEU A 134 12.46 -17.39 9.90
N VAL A 135 12.92 -17.58 8.66
CA VAL A 135 12.79 -18.84 7.92
C VAL A 135 13.58 -19.96 8.61
N TYR A 136 14.82 -19.69 9.03
CA TYR A 136 15.63 -20.66 9.75
C TYR A 136 15.01 -21.06 11.09
N PHE A 137 14.53 -20.08 11.88
CA PHE A 137 13.81 -20.34 13.12
C PHE A 137 12.58 -21.22 12.88
N TYR A 138 11.81 -20.95 11.82
CA TYR A 138 10.63 -21.76 11.48
C TYR A 138 11.01 -23.20 11.11
N GLN A 139 12.06 -23.38 10.29
CA GLN A 139 12.55 -24.69 9.86
C GLN A 139 13.10 -25.53 11.01
N VAL A 140 13.90 -24.92 11.90
CA VAL A 140 14.54 -25.63 13.03
C VAL A 140 13.52 -26.11 14.06
N ASN A 141 12.44 -25.37 14.26
CA ASN A 141 11.44 -25.71 15.28
C ASN A 141 10.40 -26.75 14.84
N ASN A 142 10.53 -27.34 13.63
CA ASN A 142 9.64 -28.41 13.11
C ASN A 142 8.16 -28.16 13.43
N ILE A 143 7.69 -26.94 13.16
CA ILE A 143 6.26 -26.61 13.30
C ILE A 143 5.54 -27.33 12.15
N ASN A 144 5.22 -28.61 12.38
CA ASN A 144 4.73 -29.57 11.39
C ASN A 144 3.32 -29.25 10.83
N ASP A 145 2.70 -28.16 11.29
CA ASP A 145 1.42 -27.72 10.75
C ASP A 145 1.64 -26.55 9.76
N PHE A 146 1.94 -26.92 8.51
CA PHE A 146 2.15 -25.99 7.39
C PHE A 146 0.93 -25.11 7.10
N SER A 147 -0.26 -25.45 7.62
CA SER A 147 -1.52 -24.88 7.15
C SER A 147 -2.14 -23.82 8.07
N THR A 148 -1.66 -23.64 9.31
CA THR A 148 -2.38 -22.82 10.31
C THR A 148 -1.56 -21.76 11.03
N SER A 149 -0.22 -21.78 10.97
CA SER A 149 0.57 -20.82 11.75
C SER A 149 0.63 -19.43 11.11
N PHE A 150 0.39 -18.39 11.91
CA PHE A 150 0.55 -16.99 11.49
C PHE A 150 1.94 -16.71 10.90
N LEU A 151 2.97 -17.33 11.47
CA LEU A 151 4.36 -17.20 11.01
C LEU A 151 4.54 -17.70 9.58
N CYS A 152 3.98 -18.86 9.22
CA CYS A 152 4.03 -19.37 7.85
C CYS A 152 3.34 -18.40 6.88
N CYS A 153 2.13 -17.95 7.23
CA CYS A 153 1.38 -16.97 6.47
C CYS A 153 2.17 -15.67 6.25
N LEU A 154 2.87 -15.19 7.29
CA LEU A 154 3.72 -13.99 7.22
C LEU A 154 4.93 -14.20 6.31
N ILE A 155 5.62 -15.35 6.42
CA ILE A 155 6.79 -15.69 5.58
C ILE A 155 6.38 -15.77 4.11
N GLU A 156 5.35 -16.55 3.79
CA GLU A 156 4.85 -16.72 2.42
C GLU A 156 4.44 -15.38 1.82
N ASN A 157 3.66 -14.58 2.54
CA ASN A 157 3.21 -13.30 2.03
C ASN A 157 4.35 -12.31 1.81
N THR A 158 5.39 -12.37 2.66
CA THR A 158 6.59 -11.55 2.52
C THR A 158 7.35 -11.93 1.25
N ILE A 159 7.57 -13.23 1.03
CA ILE A 159 8.22 -13.75 -0.18
C ILE A 159 7.41 -13.36 -1.42
N ASP A 160 6.10 -13.61 -1.42
CA ASP A 160 5.18 -13.24 -2.51
C ASP A 160 5.26 -11.76 -2.87
N ASN A 161 5.36 -10.88 -1.87
CA ASN A 161 5.44 -9.44 -2.11
C ASN A 161 6.84 -9.01 -2.57
N LEU A 162 7.91 -9.68 -2.14
CA LEU A 162 9.27 -9.41 -2.62
C LEU A 162 9.45 -9.77 -4.10
N MET A 163 8.70 -10.77 -4.59
CA MET A 163 8.65 -11.14 -6.02
C MET A 163 7.83 -10.16 -6.87
N LYS A 164 7.09 -9.22 -6.25
CA LYS A 164 6.19 -8.28 -6.94
C LYS A 164 6.78 -6.88 -6.98
N SER A 165 6.33 -6.09 -7.95
CA SER A 165 6.61 -4.65 -7.95
C SER A 165 5.88 -3.96 -6.79
N LYS A 166 6.47 -2.87 -6.27
CA LYS A 166 5.99 -2.13 -5.08
C LYS A 166 4.51 -1.74 -5.09
N ASN A 167 3.92 -1.59 -6.28
CA ASN A 167 2.52 -1.18 -6.45
C ASN A 167 1.53 -2.36 -6.36
N HIS A 168 2.01 -3.60 -6.29
CA HIS A 168 1.19 -4.82 -6.35
C HIS A 168 1.28 -5.67 -5.08
N TYR A 169 1.71 -5.06 -3.97
CA TYR A 169 1.74 -5.76 -2.69
C TYR A 169 0.33 -6.10 -2.22
N HIS A 170 0.13 -7.36 -1.88
CA HIS A 170 -1.11 -7.88 -1.36
C HIS A 170 -0.85 -8.54 -0.01
N TYR A 171 -1.71 -8.26 0.95
CA TYR A 171 -1.56 -8.76 2.31
C TYR A 171 -2.74 -9.65 2.67
N LYS A 172 -2.46 -10.87 3.12
CA LYS A 172 -3.47 -11.80 3.63
C LYS A 172 -4.14 -11.19 4.88
N LYS A 173 -5.42 -11.50 5.11
CA LYS A 173 -6.23 -10.93 6.19
C LYS A 173 -5.59 -11.06 7.60
N PRO A 174 -5.02 -12.21 8.01
CA PRO A 174 -4.34 -12.33 9.31
C PRO A 174 -3.18 -11.34 9.50
N ILE A 175 -2.44 -11.04 8.42
CA ILE A 175 -1.34 -10.07 8.45
C ILE A 175 -1.88 -8.65 8.61
N ILE A 176 -2.98 -8.32 7.94
CA ILE A 176 -3.66 -7.03 8.12
C ILE A 176 -4.12 -6.87 9.57
N ASP A 177 -4.74 -7.91 10.14
CA ASP A 177 -5.25 -7.86 11.51
C ASP A 177 -4.12 -7.78 12.53
N PHE A 178 -3.05 -8.58 12.37
CA PHE A 178 -1.84 -8.45 13.17
C PHE A 178 -1.22 -7.05 13.04
N SER A 179 -1.15 -6.50 11.83
CA SER A 179 -0.58 -5.17 11.59
C SER A 179 -1.38 -4.08 12.29
N ILE A 180 -2.71 -4.19 12.31
CA ILE A 180 -3.59 -3.29 13.03
C ILE A 180 -3.38 -3.45 14.53
N SER A 181 -3.37 -4.68 15.05
CA SER A 181 -3.16 -4.97 16.46
C SER A 181 -1.79 -4.51 16.95
N LEU A 182 -0.72 -4.79 16.19
CA LEU A 182 0.64 -4.34 16.50
C LEU A 182 0.74 -2.82 16.52
N TYR A 183 0.06 -2.13 15.60
CA TYR A 183 0.03 -0.67 15.58
C TYR A 183 -0.80 -0.10 16.75
N ILE A 184 -1.95 -0.70 17.07
CA ILE A 184 -2.82 -0.26 18.17
C ILE A 184 -2.15 -0.48 19.53
N LEU A 185 -1.63 -1.69 19.78
CA LEU A 185 -1.08 -2.10 21.06
C LEU A 185 0.37 -1.65 21.24
N GLY A 186 1.18 -1.78 20.19
CA GLY A 186 2.59 -1.39 20.21
C GLY A 186 2.85 0.07 19.83
N GLY A 187 1.86 0.78 19.31
CA GLY A 187 2.01 2.13 18.78
C GLY A 187 2.69 2.17 17.41
N ARG A 188 2.66 3.35 16.77
CA ARG A 188 3.24 3.59 15.44
C ARG A 188 4.71 3.19 15.37
N THR A 189 5.46 3.47 16.43
CA THR A 189 6.91 3.32 16.39
C THR A 189 7.34 1.85 16.45
N THR A 190 6.69 1.04 17.28
CA THR A 190 6.89 -0.43 17.28
C THR A 190 6.49 -1.02 15.94
N TYR A 191 5.38 -0.57 15.38
CA TYR A 191 4.94 -1.01 14.08
C TYR A 191 5.92 -0.66 12.96
N GLU A 192 6.37 0.59 12.87
CA GLU A 192 7.34 1.04 11.87
C GLU A 192 8.69 0.35 12.08
N PHE A 193 9.09 0.06 13.31
CA PHE A 193 10.26 -0.76 13.59
C PHE A 193 10.12 -2.14 12.93
N VAL A 194 9.04 -2.87 13.20
CA VAL A 194 8.84 -4.21 12.61
C VAL A 194 8.72 -4.12 11.10
N ARG A 195 7.98 -3.15 10.56
CA ARG A 195 7.75 -2.95 9.13
C ARG A 195 9.03 -2.60 8.37
N ASN A 196 9.90 -1.77 8.93
CA ASN A 196 11.15 -1.36 8.28
C ASN A 196 12.22 -2.47 8.37
N ASN A 197 12.16 -3.30 9.40
CA ASN A 197 13.07 -4.44 9.58
C ASN A 197 12.61 -5.71 8.83
N LEU A 198 11.30 -5.89 8.62
CA LEU A 198 10.71 -6.94 7.80
C LEU A 198 10.06 -6.32 6.55
N ILE A 199 10.92 -5.98 5.59
CA ILE A 199 10.52 -5.36 4.32
C ILE A 199 9.42 -6.21 3.66
N CYS A 200 8.35 -5.55 3.20
CA CYS A 200 7.19 -6.17 2.56
C CYS A 200 6.32 -7.09 3.43
N ALA A 201 6.65 -7.30 4.71
CA ALA A 201 5.90 -8.18 5.59
C ALA A 201 4.60 -7.54 6.11
N LEU A 202 4.61 -6.22 6.34
CA LEU A 202 3.45 -5.47 6.84
C LEU A 202 3.00 -4.40 5.83
N PRO A 203 1.67 -4.15 5.69
CA PRO A 203 1.10 -3.09 4.85
C PRO A 203 1.53 -1.70 5.32
N ASN A 204 1.02 -0.64 4.69
CA ASN A 204 1.01 0.70 5.30
C ASN A 204 -0.32 0.91 6.04
N CYS A 205 -0.25 1.07 7.37
CA CYS A 205 -1.45 1.22 8.21
C CYS A 205 -1.85 2.66 8.53
N ASP A 206 -1.11 3.70 8.14
CA ASP A 206 -1.38 5.09 8.60
C ASP A 206 -2.82 5.56 8.25
N GLY A 207 -3.32 5.24 7.05
CA GLY A 207 -4.71 5.55 6.65
C GLY A 207 -5.77 4.62 7.28
N LYS A 208 -5.39 3.38 7.62
CA LYS A 208 -6.29 2.39 8.25
C LYS A 208 -6.43 2.63 9.76
N TYR A 209 -5.39 3.15 10.42
CA TYR A 209 -5.38 3.47 11.85
C TYR A 209 -6.34 4.60 12.19
N LEU A 210 -6.29 5.70 11.44
CA LEU A 210 -7.23 6.80 11.61
C LEU A 210 -8.68 6.32 11.44
N ARG A 211 -8.91 5.39 10.51
CA ARG A 211 -10.22 4.75 10.34
C ARG A 211 -10.58 3.87 11.55
N SER A 212 -9.65 3.07 12.07
CA SER A 212 -9.87 2.25 13.26
C SER A 212 -10.17 3.09 14.51
N MET A 213 -9.41 4.16 14.76
CA MET A 213 -9.69 5.09 15.86
C MET A 213 -11.06 5.73 15.72
N LYS A 214 -11.42 6.19 14.52
CA LYS A 214 -12.76 6.70 14.25
C LYS A 214 -13.84 5.68 14.57
N LEU A 215 -13.65 4.42 14.17
CA LEU A 215 -14.60 3.34 14.46
C LEU A 215 -14.72 3.05 15.97
N LEU A 216 -13.58 2.98 16.68
CA LEU A 216 -13.51 2.68 18.11
C LEU A 216 -14.11 3.82 18.96
N LEU A 217 -13.80 5.06 18.60
CA LEU A 217 -14.32 6.27 19.25
C LEU A 217 -15.79 6.57 18.90
N GLY A 218 -16.34 5.87 17.90
CA GLY A 218 -17.67 6.14 17.34
C GLY A 218 -17.75 7.38 16.47
N PHE A 219 -16.60 7.91 16.05
CA PHE A 219 -16.45 9.15 15.31
C PHE A 219 -16.85 8.96 13.83
N PHE A 220 -18.07 9.38 13.48
CA PHE A 220 -18.64 9.27 12.13
C PHE A 220 -18.68 7.83 11.55
N ALA A 221 -18.66 6.81 12.42
CA ALA A 221 -18.70 5.41 12.02
C ALA A 221 -19.17 4.51 13.18
N THR A 222 -19.77 3.36 12.84
CA THR A 222 -20.21 2.33 13.79
C THR A 222 -19.52 0.99 13.48
N LEU A 223 -19.17 0.25 14.53
CA LEU A 223 -18.70 -1.13 14.41
C LEU A 223 -19.93 -2.04 14.40
N PRO A 224 -20.23 -2.73 13.28
CA PRO A 224 -21.48 -3.48 13.17
C PRO A 224 -21.57 -4.70 14.09
N ASN A 225 -20.44 -5.22 14.58
CA ASN A 225 -20.37 -6.55 15.21
C ASN A 225 -19.70 -6.57 16.59
N ILE A 226 -19.31 -5.42 17.17
CA ILE A 226 -18.67 -5.37 18.49
C ILE A 226 -19.26 -4.21 19.29
N ASN A 227 -19.92 -4.53 20.41
CA ASN A 227 -20.41 -3.54 21.37
C ASN A 227 -19.34 -3.25 22.42
N LEU A 228 -18.40 -2.35 22.08
CA LEU A 228 -17.36 -1.91 23.02
C LEU A 228 -17.91 -1.02 24.15
N THR A 229 -19.15 -0.55 24.04
CA THR A 229 -19.74 0.38 25.01
C THR A 229 -20.43 -0.31 26.18
N SER A 230 -20.66 -1.62 26.12
CA SER A 230 -21.30 -2.40 27.19
C SER A 230 -20.31 -2.92 28.25
N ASP A 231 -19.01 -2.67 28.09
CA ASP A 231 -18.00 -3.10 29.07
C ASP A 231 -18.07 -2.22 30.34
N ASP A 232 -18.04 -2.85 31.51
CA ASP A 232 -18.10 -2.19 32.82
C ASP A 232 -16.84 -1.36 33.13
N LYS A 233 -15.75 -1.60 32.40
CA LYS A 233 -14.49 -0.83 32.51
C LYS A 233 -14.47 0.42 31.63
N CYS A 234 -15.55 0.72 30.92
CA CYS A 234 -15.61 1.93 30.11
C CYS A 234 -15.54 3.18 30.98
N PHE A 235 -14.75 4.16 30.55
CA PHE A 235 -14.94 5.53 30.99
C PHE A 235 -16.33 6.01 30.59
N GLN A 236 -16.96 6.79 31.45
CA GLN A 236 -18.25 7.41 31.20
C GLN A 236 -18.17 8.89 31.52
N ILE A 237 -18.78 9.71 30.67
CA ILE A 237 -18.98 11.14 30.90
C ILE A 237 -20.43 11.52 30.62
N ASP A 238 -20.90 12.56 31.28
CA ASP A 238 -22.18 13.17 30.98
C ASP A 238 -22.02 14.23 29.88
N ILE A 239 -22.69 13.99 28.75
CA ILE A 239 -22.68 14.89 27.59
C ILE A 239 -24.09 15.44 27.42
N PRO A 240 -24.29 16.76 27.46
CA PRO A 240 -25.59 17.37 27.18
C PRO A 240 -26.10 17.01 25.79
N ASP A 241 -27.39 16.69 25.67
CA ASP A 241 -28.01 16.27 24.40
C ASP A 241 -27.95 17.37 23.34
N GLU A 242 -27.90 18.64 23.75
CA GLU A 242 -27.77 19.80 22.87
C GLU A 242 -26.38 19.95 22.23
N TRP A 243 -25.37 19.18 22.66
CA TRP A 243 -24.02 19.20 22.09
C TRP A 243 -23.91 18.42 20.77
N SER A 244 -24.75 18.78 19.80
CA SER A 244 -24.74 18.24 18.43
C SER A 244 -23.41 18.40 17.68
N TRP A 245 -22.52 19.25 18.19
CA TRP A 245 -21.18 19.50 17.65
C TRP A 245 -20.11 18.54 18.20
N TYR A 246 -20.43 17.79 19.26
CA TYR A 246 -19.55 16.82 19.91
C TYR A 246 -19.88 15.39 19.47
N PHE A 247 -18.89 14.68 18.95
CA PHE A 247 -19.09 13.40 18.26
C PHE A 247 -18.49 12.17 18.96
N LEU A 248 -17.89 12.31 20.15
CA LEU A 248 -17.49 11.14 20.95
C LEU A 248 -18.70 10.58 21.69
N ARG A 249 -18.80 9.25 21.74
CA ARG A 249 -19.83 8.56 22.54
C ARG A 249 -19.56 8.78 24.03
N ARG A 250 -20.64 8.81 24.84
CA ARG A 250 -20.60 8.93 26.31
C ARG A 250 -19.77 7.87 27.03
N ARG A 251 -19.68 6.66 26.46
CA ARG A 251 -18.91 5.54 27.00
C ARG A 251 -17.74 5.21 26.08
N GLN A 252 -16.53 5.15 26.63
CA GLN A 252 -15.30 4.86 25.90
C GLN A 252 -14.45 3.84 26.66
N LEU A 253 -14.11 2.73 26.01
CA LEU A 253 -13.16 1.77 26.57
C LEU A 253 -11.71 2.28 26.47
N LEU A 254 -11.40 2.99 25.38
CA LEU A 254 -10.07 3.51 25.08
C LEU A 254 -10.18 4.94 24.57
N LEU A 255 -9.26 5.79 25.00
CA LEU A 255 -9.10 7.15 24.48
C LEU A 255 -7.84 7.20 23.62
N PHE A 256 -7.94 7.84 22.47
CA PHE A 256 -6.83 7.94 21.53
C PHE A 256 -6.51 9.40 21.22
N LEU A 257 -5.25 9.79 21.40
CA LEU A 257 -4.73 11.04 20.85
C LEU A 257 -3.79 10.75 19.68
N GLN A 258 -3.87 11.59 18.66
CA GLN A 258 -2.92 11.66 17.57
C GLN A 258 -1.72 12.50 17.98
N ASP A 259 -0.53 12.07 17.54
CA ASP A 259 0.71 12.79 17.82
C ASP A 259 0.66 14.20 17.23
N ALA A 260 0.68 15.19 18.12
CA ALA A 260 0.57 16.59 17.76
C ALA A 260 1.79 17.13 17.02
N THR A 261 2.98 16.58 17.24
CA THR A 261 4.19 16.98 16.50
C THR A 261 4.06 16.58 15.03
N HIS A 262 3.63 15.34 14.79
CA HIS A 262 3.36 14.84 13.43
C HIS A 262 2.18 15.55 12.78
N LEU A 263 1.19 15.98 13.56
CA LEU A 263 0.09 16.81 13.07
C LEU A 263 0.60 18.19 12.61
N ALA A 264 1.43 18.86 13.42
CA ALA A 264 2.01 20.15 13.10
C ALA A 264 2.87 20.09 11.81
N THR A 265 3.72 19.08 11.66
CA THR A 265 4.53 18.90 10.44
C THR A 265 3.68 18.57 9.22
N LYS A 266 2.61 17.75 9.35
CA LYS A 266 1.65 17.52 8.26
C LYS A 266 0.93 18.80 7.83
N TRP A 267 0.60 19.66 8.78
CA TRP A 267 -0.02 20.96 8.51
C TRP A 267 0.94 21.87 7.75
N ARG A 268 2.17 22.07 8.25
CA ARG A 268 3.25 22.81 7.54
C ARG A 268 3.47 22.25 6.13
N ASN A 269 3.71 20.96 6.00
CA ASN A 269 4.03 20.32 4.72
C ASN A 269 2.91 20.47 3.68
N ARG A 270 1.67 20.71 4.11
CA ARG A 270 0.57 20.96 3.18
C ARG A 270 0.68 22.35 2.54
N LEU A 271 1.16 23.36 3.28
CA LEU A 271 1.45 24.68 2.75
C LEU A 271 2.63 24.67 1.77
N LEU A 272 3.63 23.81 2.02
CA LEU A 272 4.83 23.68 1.17
C LEU A 272 4.60 22.79 -0.07
N SER A 273 3.40 22.27 -0.28
CA SER A 273 3.14 21.29 -1.34
C SER A 273 2.77 21.97 -2.65
N ASP A 274 3.51 21.68 -3.71
CA ASP A 274 3.23 22.17 -5.08
C ASP A 274 1.89 21.72 -5.66
N ILE A 275 1.25 20.72 -5.04
CA ILE A 275 -0.02 20.13 -5.47
C ILE A 275 -1.20 20.79 -4.74
N ALA A 276 -0.95 21.38 -3.56
CA ALA A 276 -2.00 21.99 -2.77
C ALA A 276 -2.30 23.40 -3.28
N ASP A 277 -3.57 23.76 -3.39
CA ASP A 277 -4.01 25.12 -3.72
C ASP A 277 -4.88 25.66 -2.58
N LEU A 278 -4.29 25.73 -1.38
CA LEU A 278 -5.01 26.07 -0.16
C LEU A 278 -5.72 27.41 -0.29
N THR A 279 -7.05 27.40 -0.19
CA THR A 279 -7.89 28.58 -0.41
C THR A 279 -8.82 28.77 0.77
N ILE A 280 -8.73 29.91 1.46
CA ILE A 280 -9.61 30.28 2.57
C ILE A 280 -10.39 31.54 2.16
N GLY A 281 -11.70 31.38 1.93
CA GLY A 281 -12.49 32.44 1.31
C GLY A 281 -11.97 32.74 -0.10
N ASN A 282 -11.89 34.01 -0.48
CA ASN A 282 -11.36 34.41 -1.79
C ASN A 282 -9.83 34.57 -1.84
N LYS A 283 -9.09 34.15 -0.81
CA LYS A 283 -7.64 34.31 -0.71
C LYS A 283 -6.92 32.96 -0.67
N LYS A 284 -5.69 32.94 -1.19
CA LYS A 284 -4.83 31.76 -1.23
C LYS A 284 -3.80 31.78 -0.10
N ALA A 285 -3.67 30.66 0.61
CA ALA A 285 -2.58 30.43 1.54
C ALA A 285 -1.39 29.85 0.76
N ASN A 286 -0.29 30.60 0.70
CA ASN A 286 0.90 30.25 -0.07
C ASN A 286 2.18 30.52 0.73
N MET A 287 3.18 29.65 0.55
CA MET A 287 4.53 29.78 1.11
C MET A 287 5.27 31.02 0.59
N ILE A 288 4.98 31.49 -0.63
CA ILE A 288 5.60 32.70 -1.20
C ILE A 288 5.46 33.90 -0.25
N HIS A 289 4.35 34.00 0.48
CA HIS A 289 4.17 35.06 1.48
C HIS A 289 5.23 35.00 2.60
N LEU A 290 5.64 33.80 3.02
CA LEU A 290 6.71 33.61 4.01
C LEU A 290 8.11 33.84 3.41
N GLU A 291 8.34 33.42 2.16
CA GLU A 291 9.59 33.72 1.47
C GLU A 291 9.81 35.22 1.30
N ASN A 292 8.74 35.95 0.99
CA ASN A 292 8.79 37.41 0.86
C ASN A 292 9.17 38.07 2.19
N ILE A 293 8.79 37.50 3.35
CA ILE A 293 9.27 38.01 4.64
C ILE A 293 10.80 37.93 4.69
N VAL A 294 11.38 36.78 4.35
CA VAL A 294 12.84 36.58 4.37
C VAL A 294 13.57 37.46 3.33
N LYS A 295 12.95 37.70 2.17
CA LYS A 295 13.55 38.48 1.08
C LYS A 295 13.42 39.99 1.28
N THR A 296 12.32 40.46 1.88
CA THR A 296 12.00 41.88 2.01
C THR A 296 12.49 42.47 3.34
N TYR A 297 12.45 41.70 4.42
CA TYR A 297 12.95 42.15 5.72
C TYR A 297 14.42 41.76 5.86
N ASN A 298 15.32 42.74 5.72
CA ASN A 298 16.76 42.51 5.74
C ASN A 298 17.30 42.04 7.10
N ASN A 299 16.55 42.26 8.18
CA ASN A 299 16.97 41.93 9.52
C ASN A 299 16.33 40.63 10.01
N LYS A 300 17.12 39.55 9.99
CA LYS A 300 16.74 38.23 10.51
C LYS A 300 16.26 38.26 11.96
N PHE A 301 16.74 39.20 12.78
CA PHE A 301 16.33 39.29 14.19
C PHE A 301 14.85 39.69 14.35
N ASP A 302 14.26 40.32 13.33
CA ASP A 302 12.89 40.80 13.39
C ASP A 302 11.87 39.70 13.10
N HIS A 303 12.26 38.62 12.41
CA HIS A 303 11.34 37.56 11.99
C HIS A 303 11.83 36.13 12.30
N GLY A 304 13.14 35.91 12.53
CA GLY A 304 13.70 34.61 12.94
C GLY A 304 13.74 33.51 11.87
N LEU A 305 13.22 33.77 10.67
CA LEU A 305 13.10 32.79 9.57
C LEU A 305 14.34 32.73 8.68
N VAL A 306 14.62 31.56 8.11
CA VAL A 306 15.60 31.35 7.03
C VAL A 306 15.00 30.50 5.90
N MET A 307 15.56 30.56 4.69
CA MET A 307 15.02 29.82 3.54
C MET A 307 14.93 28.30 3.77
N SER A 308 15.86 27.71 4.55
CA SER A 308 15.80 26.29 4.91
C SER A 308 14.61 25.92 5.81
N ASP A 309 14.00 26.89 6.50
CA ASP A 309 12.77 26.65 7.27
C ASP A 309 11.57 26.33 6.36
N PHE A 310 11.70 26.52 5.05
CA PHE A 310 10.68 26.23 4.06
C PHE A 310 11.05 25.07 3.11
N ASP A 311 12.15 24.37 3.37
CA ASP A 311 12.57 23.25 2.53
C ASP A 311 11.53 22.10 2.59
N PRO A 312 10.92 21.71 1.44
CA PRO A 312 9.96 20.63 1.38
C PRO A 312 10.61 19.22 1.48
N SER A 313 11.93 19.12 1.31
CA SER A 313 12.66 17.85 1.43
C SER A 313 12.70 17.34 2.89
N ASP A 314 12.81 18.26 3.85
CA ASP A 314 12.79 17.96 5.28
C ASP A 314 11.35 18.01 5.84
N ARG A 315 10.63 16.92 5.56
CA ARG A 315 9.21 16.74 5.95
C ARG A 315 9.01 16.50 7.45
N GLN A 316 10.08 16.24 8.21
CA GLN A 316 10.01 15.95 9.65
C GLN A 316 10.46 17.13 10.52
N ASN A 317 10.82 18.27 9.92
CA ASN A 317 11.30 19.44 10.63
C ASN A 317 10.21 20.13 11.47
N TYR A 318 10.06 19.69 12.71
CA TYR A 318 9.17 20.33 13.67
C TYR A 318 9.66 21.74 14.05
N ARG A 319 10.97 21.96 14.14
CA ARG A 319 11.54 23.27 14.50
C ARG A 319 11.11 24.37 13.52
N SER A 320 11.03 24.04 12.24
CA SER A 320 10.49 24.96 11.24
C SER A 320 9.02 25.31 11.51
N CYS A 321 8.21 24.38 12.02
CA CYS A 321 6.82 24.68 12.40
C CYS A 321 6.76 25.74 13.51
N GLU A 322 7.63 25.65 14.52
CA GLU A 322 7.70 26.64 15.62
C GLU A 322 8.13 28.02 15.11
N LYS A 323 9.15 28.07 14.25
CA LYS A 323 9.65 29.33 13.71
C LYS A 323 8.64 30.03 12.80
N ILE A 324 8.06 29.32 11.82
CA ILE A 324 7.12 29.95 10.88
C ILE A 324 5.84 30.43 11.59
N SER A 325 5.51 29.84 12.73
CA SER A 325 4.36 30.20 13.55
C SER A 325 4.72 31.06 14.76
N SER A 326 5.91 31.68 14.77
CA SER A 326 6.29 32.62 15.83
C SER A 326 5.39 33.85 15.82
N ASN A 327 5.32 34.56 16.94
CA ASN A 327 4.49 35.76 17.06
C ASN A 327 4.98 36.86 16.11
N GLU A 328 6.30 36.95 15.91
CA GLU A 328 6.95 37.90 15.02
C GLU A 328 6.57 37.63 13.56
N ALA A 329 6.67 36.38 13.11
CA ALA A 329 6.27 35.99 11.76
C ALA A 329 4.76 36.21 11.52
N LEU A 330 3.93 35.89 12.52
CA LEU A 330 2.48 36.12 12.46
C LEU A 330 2.12 37.60 12.39
N ALA A 331 2.77 38.46 13.16
CA ALA A 331 2.53 39.90 13.14
C ALA A 331 2.84 40.51 11.77
N ILE A 332 3.93 40.07 11.13
CA ILE A 332 4.28 40.52 9.77
C ILE A 332 3.22 40.05 8.76
N LEU A 333 2.80 38.78 8.82
CA LEU A 333 1.75 38.25 7.95
C LEU A 333 0.40 38.95 8.15
N GLU A 334 0.03 39.28 9.39
CA GLU A 334 -1.22 39.96 9.73
C GLU A 334 -1.28 41.37 9.14
N SER A 335 -0.14 42.07 9.12
CA SER A 335 -0.02 43.41 8.54
C SER A 335 -0.19 43.44 7.01
N ASN A 336 0.00 42.30 6.33
CA ASN A 336 -0.13 42.18 4.89
C ASN A 336 -1.50 41.60 4.49
N HIS A 337 -2.37 42.45 3.94
CA HIS A 337 -3.72 42.05 3.55
C HIS A 337 -3.72 40.89 2.53
N ASP A 338 -2.77 40.82 1.59
CA ASP A 338 -2.71 39.75 0.59
C ASP A 338 -2.29 38.41 1.21
N ALA A 339 -1.55 38.45 2.31
CA ALA A 339 -1.09 37.28 3.04
C ALA A 339 -2.11 36.73 4.05
N TYR A 340 -3.31 37.32 4.17
CA TYR A 340 -4.25 36.99 5.24
C TYR A 340 -4.65 35.50 5.31
N ALA A 341 -4.81 34.81 4.17
CA ALA A 341 -5.08 33.37 4.18
C ALA A 341 -3.87 32.56 4.69
N THR A 342 -2.64 32.97 4.35
CA THR A 342 -1.42 32.38 4.93
C THR A 342 -1.34 32.66 6.43
N PHE A 343 -1.59 33.91 6.86
CA PHE A 343 -1.66 34.29 8.27
C PHE A 343 -2.61 33.36 9.03
N LEU A 344 -3.86 33.23 8.59
CA LEU A 344 -4.85 32.39 9.26
C LEU A 344 -4.41 30.92 9.27
N HIS A 345 -3.89 30.41 8.16
CA HIS A 345 -3.39 29.03 8.09
C HIS A 345 -2.24 28.75 9.08
N ILE A 346 -1.29 29.69 9.22
CA ILE A 346 -0.17 29.59 10.15
C ILE A 346 -0.60 29.87 11.59
N LYS A 347 -1.59 30.73 11.83
CA LYS A 347 -2.17 30.97 13.16
C LYS A 347 -2.87 29.71 13.69
N LEU A 348 -3.54 28.97 12.82
CA LEU A 348 -4.08 27.65 13.17
C LEU A 348 -2.98 26.63 13.50
N LEU A 349 -1.84 26.66 12.78
CA LEU A 349 -0.66 25.86 13.16
C LEU A 349 -0.16 26.24 14.56
N ARG A 350 -0.09 27.54 14.87
CA ARG A 350 0.28 28.01 16.21
C ARG A 350 -0.66 27.47 17.28
N TYR A 351 -1.96 27.51 17.04
CA TYR A 351 -2.97 26.96 17.94
C TYR A 351 -2.82 25.43 18.13
N ILE A 352 -2.40 24.66 17.11
CA ILE A 352 -2.11 23.23 17.27
C ILE A 352 -0.96 23.04 18.27
N ILE A 353 0.11 23.84 18.13
CA ILE A 353 1.28 23.79 19.01
C ILE A 353 0.88 24.18 20.43
N ASP A 354 0.15 25.28 20.61
CA ASP A 354 -0.24 25.75 21.93
C ASP A 354 -1.25 24.80 22.62
N ALA A 355 -2.18 24.20 21.86
CA ALA A 355 -3.16 23.26 22.42
C ALA A 355 -2.52 21.96 22.91
N PHE A 356 -1.59 21.39 22.13
CA PHE A 356 -1.19 19.99 22.33
C PHE A 356 0.29 19.76 22.64
N ILE A 357 1.18 20.73 22.38
CA ILE A 357 2.64 20.54 22.49
C ILE A 357 3.24 21.45 23.57
N ASN A 358 2.90 22.73 23.54
CA ASN A 358 3.45 23.72 24.47
C ASN A 358 3.10 23.31 25.91
N LYS A 359 4.11 23.20 26.78
CA LYS A 359 3.95 22.73 28.17
C LYS A 359 3.33 23.78 29.08
N SER A 360 3.50 25.05 28.74
CA SER A 360 3.07 26.17 29.58
C SER A 360 1.59 26.55 29.38
N THR A 361 0.91 25.99 28.38
CA THR A 361 -0.49 26.32 28.11
C THR A 361 -1.42 25.74 29.18
N LEU A 362 -2.28 26.59 29.75
CA LEU A 362 -3.31 26.19 30.70
C LEU A 362 -4.40 25.37 30.02
N ILE A 363 -5.06 24.46 30.74
CA ILE A 363 -6.05 23.54 30.17
C ILE A 363 -7.23 24.27 29.49
N ARG A 364 -7.68 25.39 30.06
CA ARG A 364 -8.74 26.22 29.48
C ARG A 364 -8.34 26.75 28.10
N ASP A 365 -7.11 27.25 27.98
CA ASP A 365 -6.59 27.79 26.73
C ASP A 365 -6.36 26.68 25.71
N ARG A 366 -5.93 25.49 26.15
CA ARG A 366 -5.83 24.31 25.27
C ARG A 366 -7.17 23.97 24.62
N LEU A 367 -8.25 23.94 25.41
CA LEU A 367 -9.60 23.72 24.90
C LEU A 367 -10.01 24.82 23.91
N TYR A 368 -9.77 26.08 24.26
CA TYR A 368 -10.07 27.20 23.39
C TYR A 368 -9.36 27.09 22.04
N PHE A 369 -8.05 26.84 22.03
CA PHE A 369 -7.26 26.68 20.82
C PHE A 369 -7.71 25.45 20.01
N ALA A 370 -7.86 24.29 20.65
CA ALA A 370 -8.30 23.06 19.99
C ALA A 370 -9.64 23.22 19.28
N TRP A 371 -10.65 23.78 19.98
CA TRP A 371 -11.98 23.98 19.43
C TRP A 371 -12.06 25.11 18.42
N THR A 372 -11.23 26.15 18.55
CA THR A 372 -11.10 27.19 17.51
C THR A 372 -10.63 26.57 16.19
N ILE A 373 -9.65 25.67 16.23
CA ILE A 373 -9.18 25.00 15.01
C ILE A 373 -10.29 24.13 14.42
N VAL A 374 -10.98 23.32 15.23
CA VAL A 374 -12.12 22.49 14.77
C VAL A 374 -13.17 23.35 14.10
N PHE A 375 -13.59 24.44 14.75
CA PHE A 375 -14.60 25.35 14.24
C PHE A 375 -14.20 25.95 12.89
N VAL A 376 -12.99 26.51 12.79
CA VAL A 376 -12.48 27.10 11.55
C VAL A 376 -12.35 26.05 10.45
N CYS A 377 -11.85 24.84 10.75
CA CYS A 377 -11.75 23.76 9.77
C CYS A 377 -13.12 23.30 9.25
N ARG A 378 -14.13 23.19 10.13
CA ARG A 378 -15.50 22.82 9.73
C ARG A 378 -16.13 23.89 8.84
N LEU A 379 -16.01 25.16 9.21
CA LEU A 379 -16.48 26.29 8.39
C LEU A 379 -15.78 26.33 7.04
N TRP A 380 -14.45 26.21 7.02
CA TRP A 380 -13.66 26.20 5.80
C TRP A 380 -14.12 25.07 4.86
N LYS A 381 -14.27 23.85 5.38
CA LYS A 381 -14.76 22.71 4.60
C LYS A 381 -16.20 22.89 4.11
N ALA A 382 -17.09 23.45 4.93
CA ALA A 382 -18.47 23.74 4.54
C ALA A 382 -18.51 24.78 3.41
N TRP A 383 -17.73 25.85 3.53
CA TRP A 383 -17.59 26.88 2.50
C TRP A 383 -17.06 26.30 1.18
N LEU A 384 -15.99 25.49 1.21
CA LEU A 384 -15.46 24.82 0.01
C LEU A 384 -16.51 23.93 -0.66
N ASN A 385 -17.37 23.27 0.11
CA ASN A 385 -18.44 22.45 -0.43
C ASN A 385 -19.53 23.28 -1.10
N LEU A 386 -19.76 24.51 -0.64
CA LEU A 386 -20.73 25.45 -1.21
C LEU A 386 -20.19 26.17 -2.44
N GLU A 387 -18.94 26.60 -2.40
CA GLU A 387 -18.28 27.33 -3.49
C GLU A 387 -18.00 26.40 -4.68
N PHE A 388 -17.37 25.25 -4.40
CA PHE A 388 -16.93 24.32 -5.43
C PHE A 388 -17.91 23.16 -5.61
N LYS A 389 -19.22 23.40 -5.59
CA LYS A 389 -20.25 22.34 -5.70
C LYS A 389 -20.05 21.41 -6.89
N SER A 390 -19.64 21.96 -8.03
CA SER A 390 -19.42 21.24 -9.29
C SER A 390 -18.17 20.37 -9.31
N LEU A 391 -17.20 20.59 -8.41
CA LEU A 391 -15.97 19.83 -8.38
C LEU A 391 -16.15 18.47 -7.69
N SER A 392 -15.41 17.46 -8.17
CA SER A 392 -15.31 16.17 -7.48
C SER A 392 -14.71 16.35 -6.08
N GLN A 393 -15.03 15.47 -5.13
CA GLN A 393 -14.44 15.51 -3.79
C GLN A 393 -12.91 15.43 -3.82
N LYS A 394 -12.33 14.65 -4.75
CA LYS A 394 -10.88 14.52 -4.92
C LYS A 394 -10.24 15.86 -5.32
N SER A 395 -10.92 16.63 -6.15
CA SER A 395 -10.47 17.98 -6.55
C SER A 395 -10.63 18.97 -5.40
N LYS A 396 -11.73 18.92 -4.64
CA LYS A 396 -11.94 19.77 -3.46
C LYS A 396 -10.86 19.58 -2.40
N ASP A 397 -10.37 18.35 -2.23
CA ASP A 397 -9.32 18.03 -1.27
C ASP A 397 -8.02 18.83 -1.53
N ASN A 398 -7.76 19.31 -2.75
CA ASN A 398 -6.60 20.15 -3.08
C ASN A 398 -6.65 21.54 -2.42
N TYR A 399 -7.85 22.06 -2.16
CA TYR A 399 -8.07 23.40 -1.59
C TYR A 399 -8.11 23.40 -0.06
N PHE A 400 -7.95 22.23 0.56
CA PHE A 400 -8.06 22.04 2.01
C PHE A 400 -6.81 21.35 2.58
N ILE A 401 -6.71 21.35 3.90
CA ILE A 401 -5.76 20.50 4.61
C ILE A 401 -6.00 19.02 4.30
N THR A 402 -4.97 18.20 4.50
CA THR A 402 -5.10 16.76 4.24
C THR A 402 -6.15 16.13 5.15
N LYS A 403 -6.90 15.14 4.62
CA LYS A 403 -7.89 14.38 5.39
C LYS A 403 -7.33 13.81 6.71
N PRO A 404 -6.11 13.25 6.75
CA PRO A 404 -5.52 12.81 8.00
C PRO A 404 -5.34 13.94 9.02
N ALA A 405 -4.80 15.09 8.62
CA ALA A 405 -4.62 16.22 9.52
C ALA A 405 -5.96 16.72 10.08
N TYR A 406 -6.97 16.86 9.22
CA TYR A 406 -8.32 17.27 9.63
C TYR A 406 -8.92 16.36 10.70
N TYR A 407 -8.91 15.05 10.48
CA TYR A 407 -9.46 14.11 11.46
C TYR A 407 -8.60 13.98 12.72
N SER A 408 -7.28 14.17 12.63
CA SER A 408 -6.43 14.19 13.82
C SER A 408 -6.77 15.35 14.75
N ILE A 409 -7.09 16.53 14.21
CA ILE A 409 -7.56 17.69 14.99
C ILE A 409 -8.89 17.40 15.65
N GLU A 410 -9.85 16.88 14.87
CA GLU A 410 -11.16 16.50 15.37
C GLU A 410 -11.04 15.48 16.53
N ILE A 411 -10.27 14.41 16.36
CA ILE A 411 -10.03 13.41 17.41
C ILE A 411 -9.39 14.05 18.64
N ASN A 412 -8.29 14.79 18.48
CA ASN A 412 -7.57 15.38 19.60
C ASN A 412 -8.43 16.36 20.41
N ALA A 413 -9.22 17.21 19.73
CA ALA A 413 -10.07 18.19 20.40
C ALA A 413 -11.21 17.53 21.20
N HIS A 414 -11.84 16.51 20.63
CA HIS A 414 -12.90 15.79 21.33
C HIS A 414 -12.35 15.00 22.51
N VAL A 415 -11.23 14.29 22.33
CA VAL A 415 -10.63 13.50 23.41
C VAL A 415 -10.09 14.41 24.51
N LEU A 416 -9.55 15.59 24.17
CA LEU A 416 -9.16 16.58 25.17
C LEU A 416 -10.35 17.01 26.03
N LEU A 417 -11.50 17.33 25.41
CA LEU A 417 -12.71 17.67 26.17
C LEU A 417 -13.22 16.48 27.00
N TYR A 418 -13.17 15.27 26.45
CA TYR A 418 -13.50 14.04 27.18
C TYR A 418 -12.66 13.88 28.45
N LEU A 419 -11.33 14.06 28.34
CA LEU A 419 -10.42 13.98 29.49
C LEU A 419 -10.72 15.06 30.53
N VAL A 420 -11.03 16.28 30.09
CA VAL A 420 -11.41 17.37 31.00
C VAL A 420 -12.69 17.05 31.75
N LEU A 421 -13.70 16.48 31.08
CA LEU A 421 -14.94 16.06 31.72
C LEU A 421 -14.70 14.93 32.71
N LEU A 422 -13.91 13.91 32.36
CA LEU A 422 -13.55 12.84 33.29
C LEU A 422 -12.86 13.37 34.56
N VAL A 423 -11.97 14.36 34.43
CA VAL A 423 -11.33 14.97 35.59
C VAL A 423 -12.30 15.84 36.38
N HIS A 424 -13.16 16.60 35.69
CA HIS A 424 -14.16 17.44 36.33
C HIS A 424 -15.18 16.63 37.16
N GLU A 425 -15.59 15.47 36.64
CA GLU A 425 -16.49 14.52 37.30
C GLU A 425 -15.80 13.65 38.37
N GLY A 426 -14.47 13.75 38.50
CA GLY A 426 -13.69 12.97 39.48
C GLY A 426 -13.36 11.53 39.06
N SER A 427 -13.65 11.14 37.82
CA SER A 427 -13.33 9.83 37.25
C SER A 427 -11.84 9.64 36.92
N LEU A 428 -11.09 10.74 36.74
CA LEU A 428 -9.64 10.73 36.54
C LEU A 428 -8.95 11.79 37.41
N PRO A 429 -7.68 11.58 37.79
CA PRO A 429 -6.93 12.57 38.54
C PRO A 429 -6.47 13.74 37.64
N PRO A 430 -6.28 14.97 38.17
CA PRO A 430 -5.88 16.15 37.40
C PRO A 430 -4.60 15.99 36.57
N GLU A 431 -3.67 15.15 37.00
CA GLU A 431 -2.43 14.80 36.31
C GLU A 431 -2.69 14.19 34.93
N SER A 432 -3.87 13.61 34.71
CA SER A 432 -4.31 13.10 33.40
C SER A 432 -4.41 14.20 32.34
N LEU A 433 -4.43 15.47 32.74
CA LEU A 433 -4.47 16.64 31.84
C LEU A 433 -3.08 17.15 31.44
N GLN A 434 -2.02 16.38 31.69
CA GLN A 434 -0.67 16.65 31.18
C GLN A 434 -0.57 16.32 29.68
N ILE A 435 -1.33 17.04 28.85
CA ILE A 435 -1.50 16.83 27.40
C ILE A 435 -0.18 16.64 26.62
N PRO A 436 0.92 17.38 26.91
CA PRO A 436 2.18 17.18 26.20
C PRO A 436 2.79 15.77 26.35
N LEU A 437 2.41 15.02 27.39
CA LEU A 437 2.87 13.64 27.62
C LEU A 437 2.20 12.62 26.69
N PHE A 438 1.10 12.97 26.02
CA PHE A 438 0.43 12.11 25.04
C PHE A 438 1.10 12.14 23.65
N SER A 439 2.33 12.66 23.55
CA SER A 439 3.14 12.66 22.33
C SER A 439 4.11 11.48 22.29
N ASN A 440 4.53 11.04 21.09
CA ASN A 440 5.52 9.97 20.97
C ASN A 440 6.97 10.48 21.06
N GLN A 441 7.20 11.72 21.53
CA GLN A 441 8.55 12.31 21.58
C GLN A 441 9.51 11.53 22.47
N SER A 442 9.03 11.02 23.61
CA SER A 442 9.83 10.14 24.47
C SER A 442 10.28 8.87 23.74
N CYS A 443 9.38 8.27 22.96
CA CYS A 443 9.70 7.12 22.12
C CYS A 443 10.75 7.50 21.06
N GLU A 444 10.56 8.60 20.32
CA GLU A 444 11.53 9.05 19.32
C GLU A 444 12.92 9.35 19.92
N SER A 445 12.96 9.93 21.13
CA SER A 445 14.20 10.13 21.88
C SER A 445 14.90 8.81 22.17
N ILE A 446 14.16 7.81 22.67
CA ILE A 446 14.70 6.45 22.90
C ILE A 446 15.26 5.89 21.59
N PHE A 447 14.56 6.01 20.46
CA PHE A 447 15.08 5.53 19.17
C PHE A 447 16.31 6.29 18.68
N ARG A 448 16.41 7.60 18.94
CA ARG A 448 17.62 8.37 18.62
C ARG A 448 18.79 7.88 19.46
N SER A 449 18.59 7.69 20.76
CA SER A 449 19.60 7.12 21.66
C SER A 449 20.00 5.71 21.21
N SER A 450 19.05 4.84 20.89
CA SER A 450 19.34 3.48 20.41
C SER A 450 20.14 3.48 19.09
N ARG A 451 19.81 4.38 18.14
CA ARG A 451 20.59 4.53 16.90
C ARG A 451 22.01 5.04 17.15
N SER A 452 22.21 5.92 18.13
CA SER A 452 23.55 6.38 18.50
C SER A 452 24.45 5.29 19.08
N LEU A 453 23.85 4.17 19.52
CA LEU A 453 24.57 2.98 20.00
C LEU A 453 24.90 1.99 18.87
N THR A 454 24.53 2.28 17.63
CA THR A 454 24.89 1.49 16.43
C THR A 454 26.01 2.18 15.63
N GLY A 455 26.68 1.43 14.74
CA GLY A 455 27.78 1.98 13.93
C GLY A 455 27.36 3.20 13.10
N THR A 456 28.31 4.10 12.82
CA THR A 456 28.10 5.43 12.19
C THR A 456 27.41 5.44 10.83
N GLN A 457 27.22 4.27 10.20
CA GLN A 457 26.54 4.11 8.91
C GLN A 457 25.23 3.31 8.99
N SER A 458 24.84 2.82 10.17
CA SER A 458 23.60 2.07 10.35
C SER A 458 22.48 2.98 10.86
N THR A 459 21.38 3.05 10.13
CA THR A 459 20.13 3.65 10.61
C THR A 459 19.24 2.64 11.32
N MET A 460 19.62 1.35 11.30
CA MET A 460 18.88 0.26 11.92
C MET A 460 19.41 -0.06 13.30
N VAL A 461 18.50 -0.13 14.28
CA VAL A 461 18.78 -0.67 15.61
C VAL A 461 18.90 -2.18 15.48
N ASN A 462 20.12 -2.71 15.52
CA ASN A 462 20.45 -4.12 15.29
C ASN A 462 20.74 -4.90 16.59
N PHE A 463 20.40 -4.34 17.74
CA PHE A 463 20.59 -4.98 19.04
C PHE A 463 19.27 -4.98 19.82
N THR A 464 19.12 -5.96 20.71
CA THR A 464 18.08 -5.93 21.73
C THR A 464 18.60 -5.15 22.93
N VAL A 465 17.73 -4.45 23.65
CA VAL A 465 18.10 -3.73 24.89
C VAL A 465 18.81 -4.69 25.85
N MET A 466 18.30 -5.92 25.98
CA MET A 466 18.92 -6.99 26.76
C MET A 466 20.35 -7.33 26.30
N GLY A 467 20.57 -7.49 24.98
CA GLY A 467 21.90 -7.84 24.43
C GLY A 467 22.96 -6.75 24.67
N LYS A 468 22.57 -5.47 24.64
CA LYS A 468 23.46 -4.36 24.98
C LYS A 468 23.80 -4.31 26.48
N PHE A 469 22.84 -4.58 27.35
CA PHE A 469 23.10 -4.61 28.80
C PHE A 469 24.02 -5.77 29.21
N SER A 470 23.94 -6.93 28.54
CA SER A 470 24.87 -8.04 28.77
C SER A 470 26.31 -7.79 28.29
N GLU A 471 26.53 -6.79 27.41
CA GLU A 471 27.89 -6.36 27.03
C GLU A 471 28.48 -5.35 28.03
N ILE A 472 27.63 -4.68 28.83
CA ILE A 472 28.01 -3.56 29.69
C ILE A 472 28.18 -3.99 31.16
N ILE A 473 27.52 -5.08 31.57
CA ILE A 473 27.69 -5.68 32.90
C ILE A 473 28.60 -6.89 32.75
N PRO A 474 29.86 -6.83 33.23
CA PRO A 474 30.80 -7.95 33.16
C PRO A 474 30.35 -9.17 33.97
#